data_AF-A0A066YWV4-F1
#
_entry.id   AF-A0A066YWV4-F1
#
_cell.length_a   1.000
_cell.length_b   1.000
_cell.length_c   1.000
_cell.angle_alpha   90.00
_cell.angle_beta   90.00
_cell.angle_gamma   90.00
#
_symmetry.space_group_name_H-M   'P 1'
#
loop_
_entity.id
_entity.type
_entity.pdbx_description
1 polymer ?
#
loop_
_entity_poly.entity_id
_entity_poly.type
_entity_poly.pdbx_seq_one_letter_code
_entity_poly.pdbx_strand_id
1 'polypeptide(L)' 'MSRRIEARADRHALELTGDAEQFVAMQRRLAVANVSDPNPPRVLELLLATHPSAGRRIAAARRWQAAHPS' A
#
# COMPACT_ATOMS: atom_id res chain seq x y z
N MET A 1 -16.46 -3.08 -1.43
CA MET A 1 -16.51 -2.06 -0.36
C MET A 1 -15.17 -1.90 0.38
N SER A 2 -14.05 -2.34 -0.20
CA SER A 2 -12.75 -2.44 0.49
C SER A 2 -11.76 -1.31 0.18
N ARG A 3 -11.56 -0.93 -1.09
CA ARG A 3 -10.42 -0.05 -1.49
C ARG A 3 -10.35 1.32 -0.80
N ARG A 4 -11.50 1.95 -0.51
CA ARG A 4 -11.54 3.23 0.24
C ARG A 4 -11.22 3.02 1.72
N ILE A 5 -11.66 1.90 2.30
CA ILE A 5 -11.38 1.53 3.68
C ILE A 5 -9.88 1.21 3.82
N GLU A 6 -9.32 0.41 2.91
CA GLU A 6 -7.88 0.13 2.82
C GLU A 6 -7.06 1.43 2.74
N ALA A 7 -7.45 2.35 1.84
CA ALA A 7 -6.74 3.63 1.72
C ALA A 7 -6.81 4.49 2.99
N ARG A 8 -7.94 4.46 3.71
CA ARG A 8 -8.08 5.13 5.01
C ARG A 8 -7.24 4.46 6.09
N ALA A 9 -7.22 3.13 6.12
CA ALA A 9 -6.42 2.36 7.07
C ALA A 9 -4.92 2.59 6.85
N ASP A 10 -4.45 2.56 5.60
CA ASP A 10 -3.07 2.86 5.24
C ASP A 10 -2.66 4.26 5.67
N ARG A 11 -3.51 5.27 5.39
CA ARG A 11 -3.28 6.64 5.83
C ARG A 11 -3.21 6.72 7.35
N HIS A 12 -4.16 6.11 8.05
CA HIS A 12 -4.19 6.14 9.51
C HIS A 12 -2.95 5.49 10.12
N ALA A 13 -2.46 4.37 9.56
CA ALA A 13 -1.23 3.73 10.02
C ALA A 13 -0.01 4.64 9.81
N LEU A 14 0.08 5.34 8.68
CA LEU A 14 1.15 6.30 8.41
C LEU A 14 1.09 7.50 9.36
N GLU A 15 -0.10 8.07 9.58
CA GLU A 15 -0.31 9.18 10.53
C GLU A 15 0.02 8.78 11.97
N LEU A 16 -0.32 7.56 12.38
CA LEU A 16 -0.07 7.05 13.74
C LEU A 16 1.40 6.77 14.01
N THR A 17 2.13 6.25 13.01
CA THR A 17 3.51 5.78 13.19
C THR A 17 4.55 6.80 12.73
N GLY A 18 4.21 7.66 11.78
CA GLY A 18 5.17 8.53 11.11
C GLY A 18 6.19 7.80 10.24
N ASP A 19 6.10 6.48 10.08
CA ASP A 19 7.18 5.65 9.55
C ASP A 19 6.80 5.01 8.20
N ALA A 20 6.97 5.80 7.13
CA ALA A 20 6.71 5.34 5.77
C ALA A 20 7.67 4.23 5.33
N GLU A 21 8.91 4.19 5.83
CA GLU A 21 9.89 3.17 5.47
C GLU A 21 9.51 1.80 6.03
N GLN A 22 9.09 1.74 7.30
CA GLN A 22 8.58 0.49 7.90
C GLN A 22 7.28 0.04 7.25
N PHE A 23 6.39 0.96 6.88
CA PHE A 23 5.19 0.63 6.11
C PHE A 23 5.57 -0.03 4.77
N VAL A 24 6.53 0.53 4.03
CA VAL A 24 7.03 -0.05 2.76
C VAL A 24 7.67 -1.41 2.98
N ALA A 25 8.47 -1.57 4.02
CA ALA A 25 9.11 -2.84 4.37
C ALA A 25 8.07 -3.92 4.68
N MET A 26 7.03 -3.59 5.46
CA MET A 26 5.90 -4.47 5.74
C MET A 26 5.18 -4.91 4.46
N GLN A 27 4.84 -3.96 3.57
CA GLN A 27 4.18 -4.27 2.30
C GLN A 27 5.00 -5.21 1.42
N ARG A 28 6.33 -5.03 1.38
CA ARG A 28 7.24 -5.94 0.65
C ARG A 28 7.24 -7.35 1.26
N ARG A 29 7.34 -7.45 2.59
CA ARG A 29 7.32 -8.74 3.30
C ARG A 29 6.02 -9.51 3.04
N LEU A 30 4.88 -8.82 3.07
CA LEU A 30 3.58 -9.41 2.77
C LEU A 30 3.50 -9.91 1.32
N ALA A 31 3.99 -9.13 0.36
CA ALA A 31 3.99 -9.55 -1.04
C ALA A 31 4.85 -10.81 -1.27
N VAL A 32 6.02 -10.89 -0.64
CA VAL A 32 6.90 -12.06 -0.70
C VAL A 32 6.24 -13.27 -0.04
N ALA A 33 5.75 -13.12 1.19
CA ALA A 33 5.14 -14.21 1.95
C ALA A 33 3.92 -14.82 1.24
N ASN A 34 3.16 -13.97 0.53
CA ASN A 34 1.96 -14.40 -0.18
C ASN A 34 2.21 -14.71 -1.66
N VAL A 35 3.47 -14.74 -2.13
CA VAL A 35 3.85 -14.95 -3.53
C VAL A 35 3.00 -14.08 -4.48
N SER A 36 2.76 -12.84 -4.08
CA SER A 36 1.87 -11.93 -4.78
C SER A 36 2.63 -11.13 -5.83
N ASP A 37 2.00 -10.90 -6.98
CA ASP A 37 2.48 -9.88 -7.91
C ASP A 37 2.31 -8.49 -7.26
N PRO A 38 3.41 -7.74 -7.01
CA PRO A 38 3.33 -6.42 -6.40
C PRO A 38 2.79 -5.36 -7.37
N ASN A 39 2.83 -5.58 -8.69
CA ASN A 39 2.41 -4.61 -9.69
C ASN A 39 1.66 -5.27 -10.87
N PRO A 40 0.50 -5.89 -10.60
CA PRO A 40 -0.30 -6.51 -11.64
C PRO A 40 -0.84 -5.45 -12.61
N PRO A 41 -1.12 -5.82 -13.88
CA PRO A 41 -1.81 -4.94 -14.81
C PRO A 41 -3.08 -4.32 -14.21
N ARG A 42 -3.23 -3.01 -14.37
CA ARG A 42 -4.31 -2.24 -13.71
C ARG A 42 -5.71 -2.76 -13.98
N VAL A 43 -5.95 -3.30 -15.18
CA VAL A 43 -7.25 -3.89 -15.55
C VAL A 43 -7.53 -5.16 -14.72
N LEU A 44 -6.54 -6.03 -14.57
CA LEU A 44 -6.66 -7.24 -13.75
C LEU A 44 -6.83 -6.88 -12.26
N GLU A 45 -6.07 -5.90 -11.76
CA GLU A 45 -6.26 -5.41 -10.39
C GLU A 45 -7.69 -4.92 -10.17
N LEU A 46 -8.23 -4.10 -11.06
CA LEU A 46 -9.57 -3.52 -10.92
C LEU A 46 -10.70 -4.55 -10.98
N LEU A 47 -10.58 -5.55 -11.86
CA LEU A 47 -11.62 -6.53 -12.09
C LEU A 47 -11.57 -7.71 -11.09
N LEU A 48 -10.37 -8.13 -10.67
CA LEU A 48 -10.18 -9.39 -9.95
C LEU A 48 -9.68 -9.21 -8.51
N ALA A 49 -8.95 -8.14 -8.20
CA ALA A 49 -8.38 -7.98 -6.86
C ALA A 49 -9.44 -7.47 -5.86
N THR A 50 -9.43 -8.06 -4.66
CA THR A 50 -10.27 -7.61 -3.54
C THR A 50 -9.71 -6.38 -2.85
N HIS A 51 -8.41 -6.12 -2.98
CA HIS A 51 -7.71 -4.99 -2.38
C HIS A 51 -6.69 -4.37 -3.36
N PRO A 52 -6.13 -3.17 -3.07
CA PRO A 52 -5.05 -2.60 -3.84
C PRO A 52 -3.79 -3.47 -3.85
N SER A 53 -3.01 -3.42 -4.91
CA SER A 53 -1.70 -4.09 -4.99
C SER A 53 -0.68 -3.52 -4.00
N ALA A 54 0.31 -4.33 -3.63
CA ALA A 54 1.39 -3.88 -2.75
C ALA A 54 2.14 -2.68 -3.33
N GLY A 55 2.42 -2.68 -4.64
CA GLY A 55 3.07 -1.57 -5.34
C GLY A 55 2.24 -0.28 -5.30
N ARG A 56 0.91 -0.38 -5.43
CA ARG A 56 0.02 0.79 -5.32
C ARG A 56 0.04 1.39 -3.91
N ARG A 57 0.05 0.54 -2.87
CA ARG A 57 0.14 0.96 -1.46
C ARG A 57 1.50 1.57 -1.13
N ILE A 58 2.59 0.97 -1.60
CA ILE A 58 3.97 1.51 -1.48
C ILE A 58 4.08 2.88 -2.15
N ALA A 59 3.53 3.04 -3.36
CA ALA A 59 3.53 4.33 -4.04
C ALA A 59 2.72 5.40 -3.28
N ALA A 60 1.64 5.00 -2.58
CA ALA A 60 0.89 5.91 -1.73
C ALA A 60 1.68 6.34 -0.49
N ALA A 61 2.36 5.40 0.19
CA ALA A 61 3.21 5.70 1.34
C ALA A 61 4.36 6.66 0.97
N ARG A 62 5.02 6.46 -0.17
CA ARG A 62 6.06 7.38 -0.66
C ARG A 62 5.53 8.78 -0.95
N ARG A 63 4.34 8.90 -1.54
CA ARG A 63 3.68 10.21 -1.73
C ARG A 63 3.32 10.87 -0.41
N TRP A 64 2.88 10.09 0.57
CA TRP A 64 2.59 10.58 1.91
C TRP A 64 3.87 11.14 2.57
N GLN A 65 4.97 10.40 2.52
CA GLN A 65 6.29 10.82 3.05
C GLN A 65 6.78 12.11 2.38
N ALA A 66 6.67 12.21 1.05
CA ALA A 66 7.05 13.41 0.32
C ALA A 66 6.22 14.65 0.72
N ALA A 67 5.00 14.46 1.19
CA ALA A 67 4.14 15.54 1.69
C ALA A 67 4.36 15.85 3.20
N HIS A 68 5.07 14.98 3.93
CA HIS A 68 5.37 15.11 5.36
C HIS A 68 6.88 14.94 5.60
N PRO A 69 7.73 15.82 5.05
CA PRO A 69 9.16 15.77 5.33
C PRO A 69 9.41 15.94 6.84
N SER A 70 10.29 15.10 7.38
CA SER A 70 10.73 15.14 8.78
C SER A 70 11.60 16.36 9.07
#